data_AF-A0A0Q6RJ48-F1
#
_entry.id   AF-A0A0Q6RJ48-F1
#
_cell.length_a   1.000
_cell.length_b   1.000
_cell.length_c   1.000
_cell.angle_alpha   90.00
_cell.angle_beta   90.00
_cell.angle_gamma   90.00
#
_symmetry.space_group_name_H-M   'P 1'
#
loop_
_entity.id
_entity.type
_entity.pdbx_description
1 polymer ?
#
loop_
_entity_poly.entity_id
_entity_poly.type
_entity_poly.pdbx_seq_one_letter_code
_entity_poly.pdbx_strand_id
1 'polypeptide(L)' 'MRLWVRSDERRADPAPLRTDDRLAFTIGIVGWIIAGIVTVGMLVLTDREASVGALVTIGVGLLLGVAGWVVSSRRT' A
#
# COMPACT_ATOMS: atom_id res chain seq x y z
N MET A 1 4.79 -30.53 -17.91
CA MET A 1 4.68 -29.07 -18.10
C MET A 1 6.07 -28.50 -18.34
N ARG A 2 6.29 -27.69 -19.39
CA ARG A 2 7.57 -26.98 -19.59
C ARG A 2 7.62 -25.82 -18.59
N LEU A 3 8.60 -25.83 -17.69
CA LEU A 3 8.79 -24.79 -16.67
C LEU A 3 9.51 -23.54 -17.21
N TRP A 4 10.04 -23.62 -18.45
CA TRP A 4 10.76 -22.53 -19.08
C TRP A 4 10.52 -22.50 -20.59
N VAL A 5 10.30 -21.29 -21.11
CA VAL A 5 10.06 -20.98 -22.53
C VAL A 5 10.96 -19.81 -22.88
N ARG A 6 11.72 -19.97 -23.97
CA ARG A 6 12.63 -18.94 -24.48
C ARG A 6 11.84 -17.69 -24.87
N SER A 7 12.46 -16.52 -24.79
CA SER A 7 11.79 -15.23 -24.94
C SER A 7 11.16 -15.02 -26.33
N ASP A 8 11.73 -15.63 -27.37
CA ASP A 8 11.25 -15.65 -28.76
C ASP A 8 10.04 -16.57 -28.99
N GLU A 9 9.88 -17.60 -28.16
CA GLU A 9 8.72 -18.49 -28.16
C GLU A 9 7.56 -17.97 -27.29
N ARG A 10 7.75 -16.86 -26.56
CA ARG A 10 6.70 -16.26 -25.73
C ARG A 10 5.65 -15.60 -26.63
N ARG A 11 4.39 -15.82 -26.29
CA ARG A 11 3.29 -15.02 -26.86
C ARG A 11 3.54 -13.55 -26.52
N ALA A 12 3.20 -12.65 -27.44
CA ALA A 12 3.23 -11.22 -27.20
C ALA A 12 2.54 -10.87 -25.87
N ASP A 13 3.13 -9.94 -25.12
CA ASP A 13 2.54 -9.49 -23.86
C ASP A 13 1.13 -8.95 -24.11
N PRO A 14 0.15 -9.30 -23.25
CA PRO A 14 -1.19 -8.78 -23.39
C PRO A 14 -1.19 -7.25 -23.24
N ALA A 15 -2.14 -6.59 -23.88
CA ALA A 15 -2.34 -5.17 -23.66
C ALA A 15 -2.63 -4.90 -22.17
N PRO A 16 -2.18 -3.76 -21.62
CA PRO A 16 -2.46 -3.39 -20.24
C PRO A 16 -3.97 -3.43 -19.96
N LEU A 17 -4.35 -4.14 -18.90
CA LEU A 17 -5.73 -4.17 -18.42
C LEU A 17 -6.02 -2.90 -17.64
N ARG A 18 -7.27 -2.43 -17.72
CA ARG A 18 -7.73 -1.30 -16.91
C ARG A 18 -7.81 -1.73 -15.45
N THR A 19 -7.04 -1.08 -14.58
CA THR A 19 -7.04 -1.29 -13.13
C THR A 19 -7.60 -0.06 -12.41
N ASP A 20 -8.12 -0.26 -11.19
CA ASP A 20 -8.48 0.83 -10.29
C ASP A 20 -7.42 0.98 -9.19
N ASP A 21 -6.31 1.61 -9.57
CA ASP A 21 -5.19 1.84 -8.68
C ASP A 21 -5.58 2.81 -7.54
N ARG A 22 -6.52 3.73 -7.78
CA ARG A 22 -6.99 4.67 -6.75
C ARG A 22 -7.68 3.93 -5.61
N LEU A 23 -8.51 2.94 -5.92
CA LEU A 23 -9.16 2.11 -4.92
C LEU A 23 -8.15 1.37 -4.05
N ALA A 24 -7.12 0.78 -4.67
CA ALA A 24 -6.06 0.07 -3.95
C ALA A 24 -5.34 0.98 -2.93
N PHE A 25 -4.95 2.19 -3.34
CA PHE A 25 -4.33 3.14 -2.42
C PHE A 25 -5.30 3.64 -1.34
N THR A 26 -6.58 3.83 -1.67
CA THR A 26 -7.60 4.25 -0.71
C THR A 26 -7.77 3.20 0.40
N ILE A 27 -7.85 1.92 0.04
CA ILE A 27 -7.90 0.81 1.00
C ILE A 27 -6.64 0.79 1.88
N GLY A 28 -5.46 0.96 1.28
CA GLY A 28 -4.20 1.01 2.02
C GLY A 28 -4.13 2.16 3.03
N ILE A 29 -4.55 3.36 2.63
CA ILE A 29 -4.62 4.53 3.52
C ILE A 29 -5.58 4.27 4.68
N VAL A 30 -6.78 3.73 4.40
CA VAL A 30 -7.75 3.38 5.45
C VAL A 30 -7.16 2.36 6.43
N GLY A 31 -6.46 1.34 5.92
CA GLY A 31 -5.75 0.37 6.75
C GLY A 31 -4.72 1.00 7.68
N TRP A 32 -3.91 1.95 7.17
CA TRP A 32 -2.93 2.67 7.99
C TRP A 32 -3.57 3.61 9.02
N ILE A 33 -4.69 4.25 8.69
CA ILE A 33 -5.46 5.05 9.65
C ILE A 33 -5.96 4.16 10.79
N ILE A 34 -6.54 3.00 10.47
CA ILE A 34 -7.02 2.04 11.47
C ILE A 34 -5.86 1.58 12.36
N ALA A 35 -4.71 1.23 11.76
CA ALA A 35 -3.52 0.85 12.51
C ALA A 35 -3.05 1.97 13.45
N GLY A 36 -3.08 3.22 12.99
CA GLY A 36 -2.80 4.41 13.81
C GLY A 36 -3.75 4.55 15.00
N ILE A 37 -5.05 4.44 14.77
CA ILE A 37 -6.07 4.52 15.82
C ILE A 37 -5.87 3.42 16.86
N VAL A 38 -5.68 2.17 16.42
CA VAL A 38 -5.46 1.03 17.32
C VAL A 38 -4.18 1.22 18.14
N THR A 39 -3.10 1.65 17.49
CA THR A 39 -1.81 1.88 18.16
C THR A 39 -1.95 2.95 19.24
N VAL A 40 -2.50 4.12 18.90
CA VAL A 40 -2.71 5.21 19.87
C VAL A 40 -3.67 4.78 20.98
N GLY A 41 -4.77 4.10 20.64
CA GLY A 41 -5.72 3.59 21.63
C GLY A 41 -5.09 2.62 22.63
N MET A 42 -4.21 1.72 22.18
CA MET A 42 -3.49 0.81 23.07
C MET A 42 -2.51 1.54 23.99
N LEU A 43 -1.81 2.56 23.49
CA LEU A 43 -0.88 3.37 24.29
C LEU A 43 -1.61 4.11 25.41
N VAL A 44 -2.75 4.73 25.09
CA VAL A 44 -3.62 5.41 26.07
C VAL A 44 -4.17 4.43 27.11
N LEU A 45 -4.63 3.25 26.68
CA LEU A 45 -5.22 2.25 27.59
C LEU A 45 -4.19 1.59 28.53
N THR A 46 -2.92 1.53 28.13
CA THR A 46 -1.87 0.83 28.87
C THR A 46 -0.89 1.76 29.57
N ASP A 47 -1.06 3.08 29.44
CA ASP A 47 -0.14 4.12 29.92
C ASP A 47 1.31 3.84 29.50
N ARG A 48 1.48 3.38 28.25
CA ARG A 48 2.77 3.04 27.66
C ARG A 48 3.20 4.10 26.66
N GLU A 49 4.52 4.26 26.55
CA GLU A 49 5.09 5.08 25.50
C GLU A 49 5.09 4.36 24.15
N ALA A 50 4.81 5.11 23.09
CA ALA A 50 4.92 4.62 21.74
C ALA A 50 6.38 4.31 21.42
N SER A 51 6.67 3.18 20.78
CA SER A 51 7.95 3.08 20.11
C SER A 51 7.98 4.08 18.95
N VAL A 52 9.04 4.90 18.89
CA VAL A 52 9.25 5.85 17.78
C VAL A 52 9.16 5.12 16.44
N GLY A 53 9.66 3.88 16.37
CA GLY A 53 9.58 3.03 15.19
C GLY A 53 8.15 2.71 14.73
N ALA A 54 7.21 2.46 15.65
CA ALA A 54 5.82 2.20 15.28
C ALA A 54 5.15 3.43 14.66
N LEU A 55 5.31 4.61 15.29
CA LEU A 55 4.75 5.86 14.79
C LEU A 55 5.37 6.27 13.43
N VAL A 56 6.68 6.12 13.29
CA VAL A 56 7.38 6.37 12.02
C VAL A 56 6.86 5.42 10.93
N THR A 57 6.67 4.14 11.24
CA THR A 57 6.16 3.15 10.27
C THR A 57 4.77 3.52 9.78
N ILE A 58 3.86 3.89 10.69
CA ILE A 58 2.51 4.35 10.34
C ILE A 58 2.58 5.62 9.49
N GLY A 59 3.40 6.59 9.90
CA GLY A 59 3.60 7.84 9.16
C GLY A 59 4.11 7.61 7.73
N VAL A 60 5.12 6.74 7.56
CA VAL A 60 5.66 6.37 6.25
C VAL A 60 4.60 5.66 5.41
N GLY A 61 3.83 4.74 6.01
CA GLY A 61 2.73 4.05 5.33
C GLY A 61 1.68 5.01 4.78
N LEU A 62 1.27 6.01 5.59
CA LEU A 62 0.34 7.06 5.17
C LEU A 62 0.94 7.94 4.08
N LEU A 63 2.19 8.38 4.21
CA LEU A 63 2.88 9.20 3.21
C LEU A 63 2.97 8.50 1.86
N LEU A 64 3.39 7.24 1.85
CA LEU A 64 3.47 6.42 0.63
C LEU A 64 2.08 6.16 0.04
N GLY A 65 1.08 5.89 0.88
CA GLY A 65 -0.30 5.71 0.46
C GLY A 65 -0.86 6.95 -0.26
N VAL A 66 -0.69 8.13 0.34
CA VAL A 66 -1.12 9.41 -0.25
C VAL A 66 -0.35 9.72 -1.51
N ALA A 67 0.98 9.55 -1.53
CA ALA A 67 1.80 9.78 -2.71
C ALA A 67 1.38 8.88 -3.88
N GLY A 68 1.16 7.59 -3.61
CA GLY A 68 0.68 6.63 -4.60
C GLY A 68 -0.71 6.99 -5.12
N TRP A 69 -1.62 7.38 -4.23
CA TRP A 69 -2.96 7.85 -4.61
C TRP A 69 -2.92 9.09 -5.50
N VAL A 70 -2.08 10.08 -5.18
CA VAL A 70 -1.90 11.28 -6.01
C VAL A 70 -1.34 10.91 -7.38
N VAL A 71 -0.34 10.03 -7.45
CA VAL A 71 0.23 9.59 -8.73
C VAL A 71 -0.80 8.84 -9.57
N SER A 72 -1.54 7.90 -8.98
CA SER A 72 -2.58 7.16 -9.71
C SER A 72 -3.71 8.08 -10.16
N SER A 73 -4.01 9.12 -9.38
CA SER A 73 -5.03 10.11 -9.73
C SER A 73 -4.70 10.96 -10.96
N ARG A 74 -3.41 11.11 -11.29
CA ARG A 74 -2.95 11.86 -12.46
C ARG A 74 -2.85 11.00 -13.73
N ARG A 75 -2.94 9.68 -13.59
CA ARG A 75 -2.82 8.69 -14.69
C ARG A 75 -4.17 8.14 -15.16
N THR A 76 -5.23 8.41 -14.40
CA THR A 76 -6.63 8.08 -14.72
C THR A 76 -7.35 9.31 -15.23
#